data_AF-A0A7C5WMD7-F1
#
_entry.id   AF-A0A7C5WMD7-F1
#
_cell.length_a   1.000
_cell.length_b   1.000
_cell.length_c   1.000
_cell.angle_alpha   90.00
_cell.angle_beta   90.00
_cell.angle_gamma   90.00
#
_symmetry.space_group_name_H-M   'P 1'
#
loop_
_entity.id
_entity.type
_entity.pdbx_description
1 polymer ?
#
loop_
_entity_poly.entity_id
_entity_poly.type
_entity_poly.pdbx_seq_one_letter_code
_entity_poly.pdbx_strand_id
1 'polypeptide(L)'
;MSGQAYKTDGFVSYDLARWVAGLKYEDLSPGAIEKAKLFWYDSVGCALGGSQTEDAGILLGHHRAMHGDAGGDCTCLVSGYKTNPVDAAFLNSHMIRAMDYNDIYWKADPAHPSDLLGGPLAVCEMKGLSGRDLILATVVAY
;
A
#
# COMPACT_ATOMS: atom_id res chain seq x y z
N MET A 1 -14.80 34.31 -6.62
CA MET A 1 -15.48 33.38 -7.54
C MET A 1 -16.46 32.57 -6.72
N SER A 2 -17.76 32.80 -6.87
CA SER A 2 -18.80 32.03 -6.19
C SER A 2 -18.84 30.62 -6.76
N GLY A 3 -18.26 29.67 -6.04
CA GLY A 3 -18.22 28.26 -6.44
C GLY A 3 -19.64 27.71 -6.55
N GLN A 4 -20.02 27.24 -7.73
CA GLN A 4 -21.25 26.50 -7.94
C GLN A 4 -21.16 25.20 -7.12
N ALA A 5 -22.03 25.02 -6.14
CA ALA A 5 -22.10 23.78 -5.37
C ALA A 5 -22.52 22.66 -6.32
N TYR A 6 -21.62 21.73 -6.59
CA TYR A 6 -21.96 20.49 -7.30
C TYR A 6 -22.97 19.71 -6.44
N LYS A 7 -23.97 19.09 -7.06
CA LYS A 7 -24.83 18.14 -6.34
C LYS A 7 -23.96 16.96 -5.92
N THR A 8 -23.91 16.67 -4.62
CA THR A 8 -23.10 15.58 -4.06
C THR A 8 -23.96 14.50 -3.38
N ASP A 9 -25.25 14.78 -3.19
CA ASP A 9 -26.19 13.87 -2.52
C ASP A 9 -26.40 12.60 -3.36
N GLY A 10 -26.26 11.44 -2.72
CA GLY A 10 -26.47 10.12 -3.33
C GLY A 10 -25.27 9.57 -4.12
N PHE A 11 -24.13 10.28 -4.17
CA PHE A 11 -22.90 9.77 -4.78
C PHE A 11 -22.03 9.03 -3.76
N VAL A 12 -21.98 7.70 -3.86
CA VAL A 12 -21.12 6.84 -3.02
C VAL A 12 -19.65 7.29 -3.06
N SER A 13 -19.15 7.71 -4.22
CA SER A 13 -17.78 8.22 -4.37
C SER A 13 -17.52 9.49 -3.55
N TYR A 14 -18.53 10.37 -3.42
CA TYR A 14 -18.42 11.56 -2.59
C TYR A 14 -18.40 11.21 -1.10
N ASP A 15 -19.26 10.29 -0.66
CA ASP A 15 -19.30 9.84 0.74
C ASP A 15 -17.98 9.17 1.15
N LEU A 16 -17.42 8.32 0.28
CA LEU A 16 -16.11 7.69 0.49
C LEU A 16 -14.99 8.73 0.52
N ALA A 17 -14.93 9.63 -0.46
CA ALA A 17 -13.89 10.67 -0.50
C ALA A 17 -13.95 11.59 0.72
N ARG A 18 -15.15 11.97 1.15
CA ARG A 18 -15.37 12.76 2.37
C ARG A 18 -14.93 12.00 3.61
N TRP A 19 -15.24 10.71 3.72
CA TRP A 19 -14.81 9.87 4.83
C TRP A 19 -13.29 9.76 4.89
N VAL A 20 -12.63 9.38 3.79
CA VAL A 20 -11.16 9.25 3.72
C VAL A 20 -10.48 10.59 4.04
N ALA A 21 -10.96 11.70 3.48
CA ALA A 21 -10.38 13.03 3.70
C ALA A 21 -10.56 13.54 5.15
N GLY A 22 -11.57 13.05 5.87
CA GLY A 22 -11.87 13.45 7.25
C GLY A 22 -11.27 12.54 8.32
N LEU A 23 -10.92 11.30 7.97
CA LEU A 23 -10.42 10.30 8.91
C LEU A 23 -9.03 10.66 9.44
N LYS A 24 -8.86 10.58 10.76
CA LYS A 24 -7.59 10.80 11.44
C LYS A 24 -7.17 9.56 12.21
N TYR A 25 -5.89 9.47 12.53
CA TYR A 25 -5.37 8.35 13.33
C TYR A 25 -6.07 8.25 14.69
N GLU A 26 -6.43 9.39 15.29
CA GLU A 26 -7.10 9.46 16.59
C GLU A 26 -8.53 8.89 16.55
N ASP A 27 -9.14 8.79 15.37
CA ASP A 27 -10.45 8.19 15.19
C ASP A 27 -10.39 6.65 15.14
N LEU A 28 -9.18 6.07 15.02
CA LEU A 28 -8.99 4.63 14.92
C LEU A 28 -9.14 3.95 16.28
N SER A 29 -9.88 2.84 16.30
CA SER A 29 -9.95 2.00 17.50
C SER A 29 -8.59 1.35 17.79
N PRO A 30 -8.27 1.04 19.07
CA PRO A 30 -7.05 0.31 19.41
C PRO A 30 -6.91 -1.02 18.67
N GLY A 31 -8.03 -1.73 18.47
CA GLY A 31 -8.06 -2.99 17.72
C GLY A 31 -7.76 -2.82 16.24
N ALA A 32 -8.24 -1.75 15.59
CA ALA A 32 -7.91 -1.46 14.19
C ALA A 32 -6.41 -1.17 14.02
N ILE A 33 -5.82 -0.40 14.94
CA ILE A 33 -4.38 -0.11 14.96
C ILE A 33 -3.58 -1.40 15.14
N GLU A 34 -3.99 -2.27 16.06
CA GLU A 34 -3.32 -3.56 16.29
C GLU A 34 -3.38 -4.46 15.06
N LYS A 35 -4.56 -4.58 14.42
CA LYS A 35 -4.70 -5.40 13.21
C LYS A 35 -3.90 -4.85 12.04
N ALA A 36 -3.89 -3.54 11.83
CA ALA A 36 -3.06 -2.91 10.80
C ALA A 36 -1.56 -3.23 10.99
N LYS A 37 -1.05 -3.24 12.23
CA LYS A 37 0.33 -3.66 12.51
C LYS A 37 0.56 -5.14 12.20
N LEU A 38 -0.39 -6.02 12.53
CA LEU A 38 -0.29 -7.45 12.21
C LEU A 38 -0.28 -7.69 10.71
N PHE A 39 -1.11 -6.99 9.93
CA PHE A 39 -1.08 -7.06 8.46
C PHE A 39 0.29 -6.65 7.90
N TRP A 40 0.94 -5.64 8.47
CA TRP A 40 2.30 -5.28 8.08
C TRP A 40 3.34 -6.34 8.42
N TYR A 41 3.27 -6.95 9.60
CA TYR A 41 4.18 -8.06 9.96
C TYR A 41 4.02 -9.24 9.01
N ASP A 42 2.78 -9.63 8.72
CA ASP A 42 2.46 -10.70 7.78
C ASP A 42 2.92 -10.38 6.36
N SER A 43 2.58 -9.20 5.86
CA SER A 43 2.90 -8.77 4.48
C SER A 43 4.41 -8.66 4.24
N VAL A 44 5.17 -8.15 5.21
CA VAL A 44 6.64 -8.14 5.10
C VAL A 44 7.21 -9.56 5.12
N GLY A 45 6.63 -10.47 5.91
CA GLY A 45 6.98 -11.89 5.89
C GLY A 45 6.70 -12.54 4.52
N CYS A 46 5.54 -12.25 3.93
CA CYS A 46 5.17 -12.71 2.60
C CYS A 46 6.12 -12.14 1.54
N ALA A 47 6.43 -10.84 1.60
CA ALA A 47 7.39 -10.21 0.69
C ALA A 47 8.79 -10.82 0.79
N LEU A 48 9.24 -11.25 1.97
CA LEU A 48 10.52 -11.95 2.12
C LEU A 48 10.56 -13.25 1.32
N GLY A 49 9.52 -14.08 1.40
CA GLY A 49 9.46 -15.30 0.60
C GLY A 49 9.16 -15.03 -0.88
N GLY A 50 8.24 -14.10 -1.17
CA GLY A 50 7.86 -13.71 -2.52
C GLY A 50 9.01 -13.05 -3.29
N SER A 51 9.95 -12.40 -2.63
CA SER A 51 11.15 -11.88 -3.30
C SER A 51 12.08 -12.96 -3.89
N GLN A 52 11.88 -14.22 -3.50
CA GLN A 52 12.67 -15.36 -3.96
C GLN A 52 12.05 -16.06 -5.18
N THR A 53 10.88 -15.63 -5.64
CA THR A 53 10.23 -16.21 -6.81
C THR A 53 10.89 -15.70 -8.09
N GLU A 54 10.81 -16.50 -9.16
CA GLU A 54 11.47 -16.19 -10.44
C GLU A 54 10.94 -14.88 -11.06
N ASP A 55 9.64 -14.66 -10.98
CA ASP A 55 8.95 -13.47 -11.45
C ASP A 55 9.38 -12.19 -10.71
N ALA A 56 9.57 -12.25 -9.39
CA ALA A 56 10.12 -11.13 -8.62
C ALA A 56 11.54 -10.77 -9.10
N GLY A 57 12.38 -11.78 -9.39
CA GLY A 57 13.70 -11.59 -9.97
C GLY A 57 13.67 -10.95 -11.36
N ILE A 58 12.77 -11.42 -12.23
CA ILE A 58 12.57 -10.86 -13.58
C ILE A 58 12.13 -9.39 -13.51
N LEU A 59 11.14 -9.07 -12.67
CA LEU A 59 10.65 -7.71 -12.50
C LEU A 59 11.73 -6.77 -11.99
N LEU A 60 12.48 -7.18 -10.95
CA LEU A 60 13.57 -6.38 -10.42
C LEU A 60 14.66 -6.13 -11.48
N GLY A 61 15.04 -7.15 -12.24
CA GLY A 61 15.99 -7.03 -13.35
C GLY A 61 15.50 -6.07 -14.44
N HIS A 62 14.21 -6.16 -14.80
CA HIS A 62 13.58 -5.27 -15.78
C HIS A 62 13.63 -3.81 -15.33
N HIS A 63 13.18 -3.50 -14.11
CA HIS A 63 13.18 -2.12 -13.61
C HIS A 63 14.59 -1.54 -13.47
N ARG A 64 15.57 -2.35 -13.02
CA ARG A 64 16.98 -1.93 -13.00
C ARG A 64 17.54 -1.64 -14.39
N ALA A 65 17.18 -2.44 -15.40
CA ALA A 65 17.61 -2.18 -16.78
C ALA A 65 16.99 -0.90 -17.35
N MET A 66 15.75 -0.58 -16.98
CA MET A 66 15.04 0.61 -17.45
C MET A 66 15.48 1.90 -16.74
N HIS A 67 15.78 1.84 -15.44
CA HIS A 67 15.98 3.03 -14.59
C HIS A 67 17.36 3.11 -13.92
N GLY A 68 18.20 2.08 -14.06
CA GLY A 68 19.47 1.96 -13.33
C GLY A 68 19.28 1.59 -11.86
N ASP A 69 20.40 1.51 -11.13
CA ASP A 69 20.45 1.10 -9.72
C ASP A 69 20.25 2.27 -8.70
N ALA A 70 20.20 3.51 -9.17
CA ALA A 70 20.12 4.69 -8.31
C ALA A 70 19.12 5.72 -8.85
N GLY A 71 17.86 5.64 -8.42
CA GLY A 71 16.87 6.58 -8.93
C GLY A 71 15.52 6.55 -8.23
N GLY A 72 15.44 7.04 -7.00
CA GLY A 72 14.16 7.44 -6.42
C GLY A 72 14.10 7.47 -4.90
N ASP A 73 12.98 7.98 -4.40
CA ASP A 73 12.75 8.21 -2.98
C ASP A 73 12.21 6.98 -2.25
N CYS A 74 11.77 5.95 -2.98
CA CYS A 74 11.07 4.79 -2.43
C CYS A 74 11.87 3.50 -2.56
N THR A 75 11.80 2.65 -1.56
CA THR A 75 12.56 1.42 -1.41
C THR A 75 11.69 0.20 -1.71
N CYS A 76 12.21 -0.69 -2.54
CA CYS A 76 11.65 -2.02 -2.75
C CYS A 76 12.06 -2.91 -1.58
N LEU A 77 11.11 -3.62 -0.99
CA LEU A 77 11.31 -4.57 0.09
C LEU A 77 12.36 -5.62 -0.31
N VAL A 78 13.10 -6.09 0.68
CA VAL A 78 14.15 -7.12 0.59
C VAL A 78 15.39 -6.71 -0.20
N SER A 79 15.24 -6.34 -1.48
CA SER A 79 16.37 -6.00 -2.35
C SER A 79 17.04 -4.67 -2.00
N GLY A 80 16.32 -3.76 -1.34
CA GLY A 80 16.78 -2.41 -1.06
C GLY A 80 16.89 -1.53 -2.30
N TYR A 81 16.41 -2.00 -3.46
CA TYR A 81 16.42 -1.24 -4.70
C TYR A 81 15.56 0.01 -4.56
N LYS A 82 16.11 1.17 -4.93
CA LYS A 82 15.41 2.46 -4.83
C LYS A 82 14.92 2.94 -6.19
N THR A 83 13.63 3.23 -6.27
CA THR A 83 12.95 3.69 -7.49
C THR A 83 11.84 4.71 -7.18
N ASN A 84 11.14 5.19 -8.20
CA ASN A 84 9.99 6.08 -8.09
C ASN A 84 8.83 5.38 -7.33
N PRO A 85 7.88 6.14 -6.74
CA PRO A 85 6.83 5.58 -5.88
C PRO A 85 5.90 4.58 -6.59
N VAL A 86 5.68 4.73 -7.91
CA VAL A 86 4.76 3.85 -8.65
C VAL A 86 5.39 2.46 -8.80
N ASP A 87 6.65 2.41 -9.23
CA ASP A 87 7.36 1.14 -9.41
C ASP A 87 7.64 0.46 -8.07
N ALA A 88 8.01 1.22 -7.03
CA ALA A 88 8.23 0.67 -5.69
C ALA A 88 6.94 0.07 -5.13
N ALA A 89 5.80 0.74 -5.30
CA ALA A 89 4.51 0.19 -4.90
C ALA A 89 4.17 -1.11 -5.64
N PHE A 90 4.35 -1.13 -6.96
CA PHE A 90 4.11 -2.32 -7.78
C PHE A 90 4.99 -3.51 -7.37
N LEU A 91 6.31 -3.30 -7.26
CA LEU A 91 7.26 -4.34 -6.87
C LEU A 91 6.97 -4.88 -5.46
N ASN A 92 6.65 -3.99 -4.51
CA ASN A 92 6.32 -4.38 -3.14
C ASN A 92 5.02 -5.18 -3.09
N SER A 93 3.95 -4.72 -3.73
CA SER A 93 2.68 -5.44 -3.80
C SER A 93 2.82 -6.80 -4.48
N HIS A 94 3.61 -6.88 -5.56
CA HIS A 94 3.91 -8.15 -6.21
C HIS A 94 4.58 -9.14 -5.26
N MET A 95 5.65 -8.73 -4.56
CA MET A 95 6.33 -9.62 -3.61
C MET A 95 5.44 -10.05 -2.45
N ILE A 96 4.57 -9.18 -1.95
CA ILE A 96 3.59 -9.53 -0.91
C ILE A 96 2.67 -10.67 -1.40
N ARG A 97 2.21 -10.59 -2.65
CA ARG A 97 1.20 -11.51 -3.21
C ARG A 97 1.77 -12.78 -3.87
N ALA A 98 3.04 -12.77 -4.27
CA ALA A 98 3.62 -13.76 -5.20
C ALA A 98 3.40 -15.23 -4.80
N MET A 99 3.42 -15.55 -3.50
CA MET A 99 3.27 -16.92 -3.00
C MET A 99 1.85 -17.30 -2.56
N ASP A 100 0.90 -16.36 -2.58
CA ASP A 100 -0.46 -16.58 -2.08
C ASP A 100 -0.56 -16.95 -0.59
N TYR A 101 0.33 -16.37 0.23
CA TYR A 101 0.34 -16.55 1.68
C TYR A 101 -0.12 -15.32 2.46
N ASN A 102 -0.33 -14.21 1.77
CA ASN A 102 -0.81 -12.98 2.37
C ASN A 102 -2.29 -13.10 2.77
N ASP A 103 -2.73 -12.15 3.59
CA ASP A 103 -4.04 -12.17 4.23
C ASP A 103 -5.23 -12.41 3.28
N ILE A 104 -6.35 -12.89 3.83
CA ILE A 104 -7.59 -13.07 3.10
C ILE A 104 -8.76 -12.42 3.84
N TYR A 105 -9.59 -11.70 3.10
CA TYR A 105 -10.80 -11.07 3.61
C TYR A 105 -12.04 -11.76 3.03
N TRP A 106 -12.69 -12.56 3.88
CA TRP A 106 -13.90 -13.30 3.53
C TRP A 106 -15.16 -12.47 3.78
N LYS A 107 -15.66 -11.80 2.73
CA LYS A 107 -16.98 -11.15 2.70
C LYS A 107 -17.81 -11.66 1.52
N ALA A 108 -18.42 -10.77 0.75
CA ALA A 108 -19.27 -11.14 -0.40
C ALA A 108 -18.44 -11.73 -1.54
N ASP A 109 -17.22 -11.22 -1.75
CA ASP A 109 -16.22 -11.75 -2.67
C ASP A 109 -14.88 -11.87 -1.91
N PRO A 110 -14.20 -13.03 -1.89
CA PRO A 110 -12.92 -13.17 -1.21
C PRO A 110 -11.84 -12.34 -1.91
N ALA A 111 -11.06 -11.59 -1.14
CA ALA A 111 -9.97 -10.76 -1.65
C ALA A 111 -8.76 -10.76 -0.71
N HIS A 112 -7.63 -10.25 -1.20
CA HIS A 112 -6.39 -10.05 -0.43
C HIS A 112 -6.10 -8.54 -0.30
N PRO A 113 -6.65 -7.82 0.68
CA PRO A 113 -6.47 -6.37 0.76
C PRO A 113 -5.01 -5.94 0.99
N SER A 114 -4.15 -6.83 1.52
CA SER A 114 -2.72 -6.56 1.65
C SER A 114 -2.02 -6.29 0.30
N ASP A 115 -2.63 -6.69 -0.83
CA ASP A 115 -2.16 -6.34 -2.17
C ASP A 115 -2.06 -4.81 -2.39
N LEU A 116 -2.82 -4.02 -1.62
CA LEU A 116 -2.84 -2.56 -1.71
C LEU A 116 -1.69 -1.90 -0.95
N LEU A 117 -0.98 -2.61 -0.06
CA LEU A 117 -0.04 -2.01 0.90
C LEU A 117 1.21 -1.40 0.28
N GLY A 118 1.61 -1.82 -0.92
CA GLY A 118 2.71 -1.18 -1.66
C GLY A 118 2.50 0.31 -1.88
N GLY A 119 1.25 0.73 -2.15
CA GLY A 119 0.89 2.13 -2.39
C GLY A 119 1.10 3.04 -1.18
N PRO A 120 0.45 2.77 -0.04
CA PRO A 120 0.68 3.49 1.22
C PRO A 120 2.14 3.57 1.63
N LEU A 121 2.90 2.48 1.52
CA LEU A 121 4.32 2.46 1.88
C LEU A 121 5.13 3.41 1.00
N ALA A 122 4.99 3.32 -0.32
CA ALA A 122 5.72 4.16 -1.25
C ALA A 122 5.41 5.65 -1.03
N VAL A 123 4.13 6.02 -0.86
CA VAL A 123 3.74 7.41 -0.62
C VAL A 123 4.24 7.93 0.73
N CYS A 124 4.20 7.11 1.77
CA CYS A 124 4.72 7.49 3.08
C CYS A 124 6.23 7.72 3.04
N GLU A 125 6.99 6.84 2.38
CA GLU A 125 8.44 7.00 2.24
C GLU A 125 8.79 8.24 1.41
N MET A 126 8.16 8.41 0.24
CA MET A 126 8.37 9.57 -0.64
C MET A 126 8.15 10.90 0.09
N LYS A 127 7.15 10.96 0.98
CA LYS A 127 6.78 12.16 1.72
C LYS A 127 7.43 12.28 3.10
N GLY A 128 8.21 11.30 3.53
CA GLY A 128 8.79 11.26 4.88
C GLY A 128 7.74 11.23 6.00
N LEU A 129 6.62 10.54 5.78
CA LEU A 129 5.53 10.44 6.74
C LEU A 129 5.81 9.42 7.86
N SER A 130 5.06 9.53 8.95
CA SER A 130 5.25 8.71 10.14
C SER A 130 4.58 7.33 10.02
N GLY A 131 4.93 6.43 10.93
CA GLY A 131 4.21 5.15 11.05
C GLY A 131 2.72 5.31 11.39
N ARG A 132 2.29 6.43 12.00
CA ARG A 132 0.85 6.70 12.22
C ARG A 132 0.14 6.94 10.89
N ASP A 133 0.78 7.68 9.98
CA ASP A 133 0.24 7.93 8.65
C ASP A 133 0.14 6.62 7.85
N LEU A 134 1.16 5.76 7.96
CA LEU A 134 1.13 4.44 7.31
C LEU A 134 0.00 3.56 7.85
N ILE A 135 -0.19 3.51 9.18
CA ILE A 135 -1.29 2.76 9.80
C ILE A 135 -2.66 3.30 9.38
N LEU A 136 -2.82 4.63 9.34
CA LEU A 136 -4.06 5.26 8.90
C LEU A 136 -4.37 4.90 7.43
N ALA A 137 -3.37 4.97 6.56
CA ALA A 137 -3.51 4.59 5.15
C ALA A 137 -3.79 3.09 4.97
N THR A 138 -3.21 2.21 5.80
CA THR A 138 -3.56 0.79 5.84
C THR A 138 -5.02 0.57 6.21
N VAL A 139 -5.54 1.28 7.20
CA VAL A 139 -6.97 1.16 7.56
C VAL A 139 -7.87 1.63 6.41
N VAL A 140 -7.49 2.67 5.68
CA VAL A 140 -8.25 3.13 4.49
C VAL A 140 -8.25 2.09 3.37
N ALA A 141 -7.20 1.27 3.26
CA ALA A 141 -7.07 0.25 2.23
C ALA A 141 -7.94 -1.00 2.46
N TYR A 142 -8.51 -1.18 3.66
CA TYR A 142 -9.29 -2.35 4.09
C TYR A 142 -10.77 -2.02 4.29
#